data_AF-A0A9E5EZ34-F1
#
_entry.id   AF-A0A9E5EZ34-F1
#
_cell.length_a   1.000
_cell.length_b   1.000
_cell.length_c   1.000
_cell.angle_alpha   90.00
_cell.angle_beta   90.00
_cell.angle_gamma   90.00
#
_symmetry.space_group_name_H-M   'P 1'
#
loop_
_entity.id
_entity.type
_entity.pdbx_description
1 polymer ?
#
loop_
_entity_poly.entity_id
_entity_poly.type
_entity_poly.pdbx_seq_one_letter_code
_entity_poly.pdbx_strand_id
1 'polypeptide(L)' 'GVACSTGSACSSGSLLPSPVLMAMQVSPDVLKSSMRFSFGVHLEEAEAIEGAKRIAFAVQSLRNHAGTTE' A
#
# COMPACT_ATOMS: atom_id res chain seq x y z
N GLY A 1 1.81 14.39 -3.73
CA GLY A 1 1.21 13.05 -3.54
C GLY A 1 2.29 12.07 -3.12
N VAL A 2 1.98 10.78 -2.97
CA VAL A 2 2.96 9.71 -2.69
C VAL A 2 2.87 8.67 -3.81
N ALA A 3 3.99 8.38 -4.46
CA ALA A 3 4.05 7.32 -5.47
C ALA A 3 4.28 5.96 -4.79
N CYS A 4 3.46 4.97 -5.13
CA CYS A 4 3.54 3.61 -4.57
C CYS A 4 3.09 2.56 -5.58
N SER A 5 3.34 1.29 -5.27
CA SER A 5 2.88 0.15 -6.07
C SER A 5 1.98 -0.77 -5.25
N THR A 6 1.03 -1.45 -5.90
CA THR A 6 0.13 -2.44 -5.27
C THR A 6 0.80 -3.81 -5.24
N GLY A 7 1.57 -4.11 -4.18
CA GLY A 7 2.25 -5.40 -4.00
C GLY A 7 3.63 -5.53 -4.66
N SER A 8 4.11 -6.77 -4.85
CA SER A 8 5.45 -7.07 -5.43
C SER A 8 5.50 -6.94 -6.96
N ALA A 9 4.34 -6.99 -7.62
CA ALA A 9 4.21 -6.91 -9.08
C ALA A 9 3.29 -5.73 -9.41
N CYS A 10 3.73 -4.87 -10.34
CA CYS A 10 2.87 -3.83 -10.89
C CYS A 10 1.57 -4.46 -11.41
N SER A 11 0.43 -3.82 -11.16
CA SER A 11 -0.83 -4.18 -11.80
C SER A 11 -0.75 -3.80 -13.29
N SER A 12 -0.01 -4.58 -14.08
CA SER A 12 0.10 -4.45 -15.53
C SER A 12 -1.00 -5.23 -16.25
N GLY A 13 -2.19 -5.36 -15.63
CA GLY A 13 -3.34 -6.06 -16.19
C GLY A 13 -3.59 -7.49 -15.70
N SER A 14 -2.79 -8.01 -14.77
CA SER A 14 -3.07 -9.32 -14.15
C SER A 14 -3.93 -9.15 -12.89
N LEU A 15 -5.09 -9.79 -12.86
CA LEU A 15 -5.95 -9.92 -11.67
C LEU A 15 -5.36 -10.88 -10.62
N LEU A 16 -4.23 -11.52 -10.91
CA LEU A 16 -3.64 -12.51 -10.04
C LEU A 16 -2.87 -11.84 -8.89
N PRO A 17 -3.01 -12.33 -7.65
CA PRO A 17 -2.26 -11.83 -6.52
C PRO A 17 -0.74 -11.99 -6.69
N SER A 18 0.02 -11.20 -5.91
CA SER A 18 1.48 -11.29 -5.87
C SER A 18 1.95 -12.73 -5.58
N PRO A 19 2.74 -13.36 -6.47
CA PRO A 19 3.31 -14.69 -6.23
C PRO A 19 4.19 -14.75 -4.97
N VAL A 20 4.87 -13.64 -4.67
CA VAL A 20 5.71 -13.51 -3.47
C VAL A 20 4.85 -13.54 -2.21
N LEU A 21 3.79 -12.74 -2.15
CA LEU A 21 2.90 -12.71 -0.98
C LEU A 21 2.13 -14.03 -0.80
N MET A 22 1.78 -14.73 -1.90
CA MET A 22 1.21 -16.07 -1.83
C MET A 22 2.20 -17.08 -1.22
N ALA A 23 3.47 -17.05 -1.64
CA ALA A 23 4.51 -17.92 -1.10
C ALA A 23 4.81 -17.64 0.38
N MET A 24 4.61 -16.41 0.84
CA MET A 24 4.71 -16.04 2.25
C MET A 24 3.53 -16.51 3.11
N GLN A 25 2.50 -17.11 2.50
CA GLN A 25 1.31 -17.64 3.20
C GLN A 25 0.61 -16.59 4.09
N VAL A 26 0.60 -15.33 3.67
CA VAL A 26 -0.14 -14.26 4.36
C VAL A 26 -1.65 -14.43 4.16
N SER A 27 -2.45 -13.82 5.02
CA SER A 27 -3.91 -13.92 4.91
C SER A 27 -4.43 -13.33 3.59
N PRO A 28 -5.60 -13.80 3.09
CA PRO A 28 -6.20 -13.27 1.87
C PRO A 28 -6.47 -11.76 1.91
N ASP A 29 -6.79 -11.22 3.09
CA ASP A 29 -7.05 -9.80 3.27
C ASP A 29 -5.76 -8.99 3.07
N VAL A 30 -4.65 -9.44 3.66
CA VAL A 30 -3.33 -8.81 3.49
C VAL A 30 -2.86 -8.90 2.04
N LEU A 31 -3.12 -10.02 1.38
CA LEU A 31 -2.78 -10.24 -0.03
C LEU A 31 -3.43 -9.21 -0.96
N LYS A 32 -4.69 -8.86 -0.69
CA LYS A 32 -5.48 -7.89 -1.47
C LYS A 32 -5.22 -6.43 -1.09
N SER A 33 -4.77 -6.17 0.13
CA SER A 33 -4.57 -4.81 0.65
C SER A 33 -3.10 -4.36 0.68
N SER A 34 -2.20 -5.08 0.00
CA SER A 34 -0.76 -4.80 0.07
C SER A 34 -0.33 -3.57 -0.72
N MET A 35 0.58 -2.78 -0.14
CA MET A 35 1.23 -1.64 -0.81
C MET A 35 2.74 -1.71 -0.61
N ARG A 36 3.51 -1.35 -1.65
CA ARG A 36 4.97 -1.29 -1.65
C ARG A 36 5.44 0.15 -1.81
N PHE A 37 6.31 0.56 -0.90
CA PHE A 37 7.08 1.79 -0.96
C PHE A 37 8.56 1.44 -1.14
N SER A 38 9.27 2.23 -1.92
CA SER A 38 10.69 2.03 -2.20
C SER A 38 11.38 3.37 -2.08
N PHE A 39 12.50 3.41 -1.36
CA PHE A 39 13.26 4.63 -1.13
C PHE A 39 14.43 4.69 -2.12
N GLY A 40 14.54 5.81 -2.83
CA GLY A 40 15.66 6.10 -3.73
C GLY A 40 16.76 6.87 -3.02
N VAL A 41 17.94 6.91 -3.63
CA VAL A 41 19.11 7.64 -3.09
C VAL A 41 18.91 9.15 -2.93
N HIS A 42 17.90 9.71 -3.59
CA HIS A 42 17.55 11.13 -3.52
C HIS A 42 16.42 11.44 -2.54
N LEU A 43 15.88 10.43 -1.84
CA LEU A 43 14.81 10.65 -0.88
C LEU A 43 15.37 11.32 0.38
N GLU A 44 14.78 12.45 0.74
CA GLU A 44 15.09 13.10 2.01
C GLU A 44 14.22 12.54 3.15
N GLU A 45 14.76 12.55 4.37
CA GLU A 45 14.02 12.10 5.56
C GLU A 45 12.71 12.87 5.76
N ALA A 46 12.74 14.19 5.50
CA ALA A 46 11.55 15.03 5.59
C ALA A 46 10.45 14.60 4.61
N GLU A 47 10.81 14.19 3.39
CA GLU A 47 9.86 13.66 2.40
C GLU A 47 9.27 12.31 2.84
N ALA A 48 10.09 11.43 3.44
CA ALA A 48 9.64 10.15 3.97
C ALA A 48 8.63 10.34 5.12
N ILE A 49 8.94 11.25 6.06
CA ILE A 49 8.06 11.59 7.18
C ILE A 49 6.73 12.16 6.68
N GLU A 50 6.79 13.11 5.75
CA GLU A 50 5.60 13.72 5.18
C GLU A 50 4.76 12.70 4.38
N GLY A 51 5.42 11.81 3.63
CA GLY A 51 4.77 10.69 2.96
C GLY A 51 4.03 9.77 3.95
N ALA A 52 4.67 9.40 5.05
CA ALA A 52 4.08 8.57 6.09
C ALA A 52 2.85 9.23 6.72
N LYS A 53 2.91 10.53 7.03
CA LYS A 53 1.76 11.29 7.57
C LYS A 53 0.56 11.25 6.61
N ARG A 54 0.79 11.46 5.32
CA ARG A 54 -0.26 11.43 4.29
C ARG A 54 -0.91 10.05 4.17
N ILE A 55 -0.10 8.98 4.18
CA ILE A 55 -0.59 7.60 4.14
C ILE A 55 -1.44 7.30 5.38
N ALA A 56 -0.94 7.65 6.58
CA ALA A 56 -1.67 7.44 7.83
C ALA A 56 -3.02 8.16 7.84
N PHE A 57 -3.04 9.43 7.40
CA PHE A 57 -4.28 10.20 7.25
C PHE A 57 -5.27 9.56 6.27
N ALA A 58 -4.80 9.09 5.12
CA ALA A 58 -5.64 8.43 4.13
C ALA A 58 -6.24 7.12 4.69
N VAL A 59 -5.44 6.30 5.36
CA VAL A 59 -5.90 5.05 6.00
C VAL A 59 -6.93 5.35 7.09
N GLN A 60 -6.67 6.33 7.95
CA GLN A 60 -7.62 6.75 8.99
C GLN A 60 -8.94 7.20 8.36
N SER A 61 -8.87 8.03 7.32
CA SER A 61 -10.06 8.53 6.62
C SER A 61 -10.86 7.37 6.03
N LEU A 62 -10.23 6.45 5.29
CA LEU A 62 -10.91 5.28 4.70
C LEU A 62 -11.56 4.40 5.76
N ARG A 63 -10.88 4.15 6.89
CA ARG A 63 -11.43 3.35 8.00
C ARG A 63 -12.65 4.02 8.64
N ASN A 64 -12.62 5.34 8.80
CA ASN A 64 -13.74 6.09 9.37
C ASN A 64 -14.97 6.07 8.44
N HIS A 65 -14.78 6.01 7.12
CA HIS A 65 -15.88 5.94 6.14
C HIS A 65 -16.38 4.51 5.87
N ALA A 66 -15.53 3.50 6.07
CA ALA A 66 -15.93 2.09 5.94
C ALA A 66 -16.94 1.64 7.04
N GLY A 67 -17.13 2.44 8.09
CA GLY A 67 -18.16 2.23 9.11
C GLY A 67 -19.52 2.85 8.78
N THR A 68 -19.68 3.52 7.63
CA THR A 68 -20.88 4.29 7.27
C THR A 68 -21.66 3.75 6.08
N THR A 69 -21.29 2.59 5.54
CA THR A 69 -22.04 1.91 4.48
C THR A 69 -22.90 0.80 5.06
N GLU A 70 -24.17 1.11 5.31
CA GLU A 70 -25.30 0.21 5.02
C GLU A 70 -25.86 0.52 3.63
#